data_AF-A0A816Z2P2-F1
#
_entry.id   AF-A0A816Z2P2-F1
#
_cell.length_a   1.000
_cell.length_b   1.000
_cell.length_c   1.000
_cell.angle_alpha   90.00
_cell.angle_beta   90.00
_cell.angle_gamma   90.00
#
_symmetry.space_group_name_H-M   'P 1'
#
loop_
_entity.id
_entity.type
_entity.pdbx_description
1 polymer ?
#
loop_
_entity_poly.entity_id
_entity_poly.type
_entity_poly.pdbx_seq_one_letter_code
_entity_poly.pdbx_strand_id
1 'polypeptide(L)'
;MQRDVSSCNTYNYGDAHYWDARYVQDALSFDWYQRYSSLRPFVRNFVPTSSRVLMVGCGNSLMSEDMVKDGYEDIVNVDISSVAIEMMQTKYASVPQLKYMQMDVRDMSYFADDSFDTVIDKGTLDSLMCGNDAPLSASRMLGEVSRLIKPGGTYFLITYGDPKVRMPHLNPSAYNWKISLYIIPRPGFKKPGDCSSSSKSCLEAVPLTSEGMLPHDYVLEDPDSHFIYICRKTDEEVAQIPSYPLMEDVL
;
A
#
# COMPACT_ATOMS: atom_id res chain seq x y z
N MET A 1 16.24 -26.83 30.49
CA MET A 1 16.60 -26.24 29.18
C MET A 1 15.48 -25.30 28.78
N GLN A 2 15.52 -24.06 29.28
CA GLN A 2 14.58 -23.01 28.91
C GLN A 2 14.84 -22.65 27.45
N ARG A 3 13.81 -22.70 26.60
CA ARG A 3 13.90 -22.18 25.24
C ARG A 3 13.98 -20.66 25.35
N ASP A 4 15.08 -20.14 24.88
CA ASP A 4 15.30 -18.72 24.68
C ASP A 4 14.26 -18.20 23.65
N VAL A 5 13.44 -17.24 24.07
CA VAL A 5 12.34 -16.66 23.28
C VAL A 5 12.77 -15.30 22.70
N SER A 6 14.08 -15.03 22.62
CA SER A 6 14.63 -13.70 22.29
C SER A 6 14.77 -13.36 20.80
N SER A 7 14.23 -14.15 19.86
CA SER A 7 14.16 -13.71 18.46
C SER A 7 12.84 -12.97 18.17
N CYS A 8 12.57 -11.88 18.90
CA CYS A 8 11.68 -10.84 18.40
C CYS A 8 12.50 -9.92 17.49
N ASN A 9 11.97 -9.57 16.32
CA ASN A 9 12.62 -8.69 15.35
C ASN A 9 13.14 -7.42 16.04
N THR A 10 14.45 -7.18 16.00
CA THR A 10 15.11 -6.03 16.66
C THR A 10 14.93 -4.71 15.91
N TYR A 11 14.21 -4.70 14.79
CA TYR A 11 14.06 -3.53 13.91
C TYR A 11 12.61 -3.02 13.93
N ASN A 12 12.42 -1.81 14.44
CA ASN A 12 11.12 -1.12 14.43
C ASN A 12 10.91 -0.41 13.09
N TYR A 13 10.37 -1.12 12.11
CA TYR A 13 10.08 -0.59 10.77
C TYR A 13 9.00 0.51 10.73
N GLY A 14 8.32 0.78 11.85
CA GLY A 14 7.40 1.92 11.99
C GLY A 14 8.06 3.21 12.47
N ASP A 15 9.38 3.22 12.67
CA ASP A 15 10.14 4.33 13.25
C ASP A 15 10.93 5.11 12.19
N ALA A 16 10.86 6.44 12.24
CA ALA A 16 11.63 7.32 11.37
C ALA A 16 13.15 7.10 11.51
N HIS A 17 13.64 6.86 12.73
CA HIS A 17 15.08 6.70 12.98
C HIS A 17 15.65 5.46 12.28
N TYR A 18 14.87 4.39 12.18
CA TYR A 18 15.27 3.20 11.44
C TYR A 18 15.47 3.54 9.96
N TRP A 19 14.49 4.23 9.36
CA TRP A 19 14.52 4.58 7.95
C TRP A 19 15.58 5.64 7.62
N ASP A 20 15.74 6.66 8.46
CA ASP A 20 16.81 7.65 8.30
C ASP A 20 18.18 6.98 8.29
N ALA A 21 18.46 6.09 9.25
CA ALA A 21 19.71 5.33 9.29
C ALA A 21 19.91 4.48 8.03
N ARG A 22 18.84 3.85 7.53
CA ARG A 22 18.86 3.03 6.32
C ARG A 22 19.15 3.84 5.06
N TYR A 23 18.61 5.04 4.93
CA TYR A 23 18.80 5.91 3.76
C TYR A 23 20.14 6.67 3.79
N VAL A 24 20.70 6.93 4.97
CA VAL A 24 22.09 7.42 5.09
C VAL A 24 23.09 6.36 4.60
N GLN A 25 22.84 5.07 4.90
CA GLN A 25 23.76 3.99 4.56
C GLN A 25 23.73 3.60 3.08
N ASP A 26 22.55 3.42 2.48
CA ASP A 26 22.44 3.19 1.04
C ASP A 26 21.60 4.27 0.35
N ALA A 27 22.29 5.23 -0.27
CA ALA A 27 21.68 6.30 -1.06
C ALA A 27 21.19 5.83 -2.45
N LEU A 28 21.49 4.59 -2.86
CA LEU A 28 21.04 4.07 -4.15
C LEU A 28 19.55 3.77 -4.14
N SER A 29 18.85 4.15 -5.21
CA SER A 29 17.42 3.92 -5.36
C SER A 29 17.06 2.44 -5.24
N PHE A 30 16.13 2.12 -4.34
CA PHE A 30 15.69 0.77 -4.05
C PHE A 30 14.18 0.65 -4.22
N ASP A 31 13.73 -0.47 -4.81
CA ASP A 31 12.31 -0.78 -4.91
C ASP A 31 12.00 -2.03 -4.12
N TRP A 32 11.18 -1.86 -3.08
CA TRP A 32 10.48 -2.97 -2.46
C TRP A 32 9.47 -3.56 -3.44
N TYR A 33 9.40 -4.89 -3.43
CA TYR A 33 8.53 -5.74 -4.22
C TYR A 33 8.76 -5.71 -5.73
N GLN A 34 8.17 -4.76 -6.43
CA GLN A 34 8.12 -4.72 -7.89
C GLN A 34 8.65 -3.38 -8.40
N ARG A 35 9.32 -3.43 -9.56
CA ARG A 35 9.64 -2.23 -10.34
C ARG A 35 8.40 -1.77 -11.10
N TYR A 36 8.36 -0.50 -11.47
CA TYR A 36 7.25 0.05 -12.24
C TYR A 36 6.95 -0.72 -13.52
N SER A 37 7.96 -1.25 -14.21
CA SER A 37 7.76 -2.04 -15.44
C SER A 37 6.80 -3.23 -15.27
N SER A 38 6.86 -3.95 -14.14
CA SER A 38 5.94 -5.06 -13.82
C SER A 38 4.57 -4.57 -13.38
N LEU A 39 4.50 -3.41 -12.70
CA LEU A 39 3.25 -2.82 -12.19
C LEU A 39 2.50 -2.02 -13.25
N ARG A 40 3.19 -1.51 -14.26
CA ARG A 40 2.66 -0.58 -15.27
C ARG A 40 1.34 -1.03 -15.88
N PRO A 41 1.13 -2.30 -16.27
CA PRO A 41 -0.15 -2.73 -16.81
C PRO A 41 -1.32 -2.54 -15.83
N PHE A 42 -1.10 -2.76 -14.54
CA PHE A 42 -2.10 -2.54 -13.49
C PHE A 42 -2.32 -1.06 -13.23
N VAL A 43 -1.21 -0.29 -13.05
CA VAL A 43 -1.30 1.15 -12.79
C VAL A 43 -2.05 1.85 -13.93
N ARG A 44 -1.71 1.55 -15.18
CA ARG A 44 -2.41 2.10 -16.36
C ARG A 44 -3.89 1.70 -16.46
N ASN A 45 -4.28 0.58 -15.87
CA ASN A 45 -5.67 0.10 -15.91
C ASN A 45 -6.54 0.71 -14.79
N PHE A 46 -5.95 1.05 -13.64
CA PHE A 46 -6.68 1.50 -12.46
C PHE A 46 -6.41 2.96 -12.05
N VAL A 47 -5.38 3.58 -12.60
CA VAL A 47 -4.96 4.94 -12.27
C VAL A 47 -4.85 5.75 -13.57
N PRO A 48 -5.87 6.57 -13.90
CA PRO A 48 -5.76 7.53 -14.99
C PRO A 48 -4.52 8.42 -14.85
N THR A 49 -3.89 8.80 -15.96
CA THR A 49 -2.70 9.68 -15.92
C THR A 49 -3.00 11.09 -15.41
N SER A 50 -4.25 11.52 -15.52
CA SER A 50 -4.74 12.78 -14.95
C SER A 50 -5.08 12.70 -13.47
N SER A 51 -4.97 11.51 -12.85
CA SER A 51 -5.24 11.35 -11.42
C SER A 51 -4.24 12.14 -10.59
N ARG A 52 -4.72 12.79 -9.54
CA ARG A 52 -3.89 13.26 -8.44
C ARG A 52 -3.55 12.07 -7.53
N VAL A 53 -2.27 11.70 -7.52
CA VAL A 53 -1.78 10.50 -6.84
C VAL A 53 -1.05 10.87 -5.55
N LEU A 54 -1.36 10.18 -4.46
CA LEU A 54 -0.55 10.16 -3.24
C LEU A 54 0.24 8.85 -3.17
N MET A 55 1.57 8.93 -3.17
CA MET A 55 2.47 7.82 -2.90
C MET A 55 2.82 7.84 -1.41
N VAL A 56 2.26 6.92 -0.63
CA VAL A 56 2.55 6.79 0.80
C VAL A 56 3.81 5.96 1.02
N GLY A 57 4.68 6.40 1.95
CA GLY A 57 5.99 5.78 2.22
C GLY A 57 6.83 5.60 0.96
N CYS A 58 7.06 6.70 0.24
CA CYS A 58 7.69 6.66 -1.08
C CYS A 58 9.15 6.18 -1.08
N GLY A 59 9.84 6.34 0.06
CA GLY A 59 11.26 6.05 0.20
C GLY A 59 12.09 6.70 -0.91
N ASN A 60 13.04 5.92 -1.45
CA ASN A 60 13.87 6.32 -2.59
C ASN A 60 13.57 5.53 -3.89
N SER A 61 12.34 5.01 -3.98
CA SER A 61 11.81 4.25 -5.12
C SER A 61 11.86 5.05 -6.43
N LEU A 62 12.01 4.36 -7.56
CA LEU A 62 11.91 4.97 -8.89
C LEU A 62 10.48 5.01 -9.44
N MET A 63 9.51 4.42 -8.72
CA MET A 63 8.15 4.24 -9.22
C MET A 63 7.51 5.56 -9.67
N SER A 64 7.61 6.62 -8.87
CA SER A 64 7.01 7.91 -9.20
C SER A 64 7.66 8.59 -10.40
N GLU A 65 8.99 8.49 -10.55
CA GLU A 65 9.70 9.01 -11.73
C GLU A 65 9.27 8.26 -13.01
N ASP A 66 9.18 6.94 -12.93
CA ASP A 66 8.78 6.11 -14.06
C ASP A 66 7.29 6.33 -14.42
N MET A 67 6.43 6.61 -13.44
CA MET A 67 5.07 7.08 -13.67
C MET A 67 5.07 8.42 -14.40
N VAL A 68 5.86 9.42 -13.98
CA VAL A 68 5.92 10.70 -14.71
C VAL A 68 6.37 10.50 -16.16
N LYS A 69 7.37 9.65 -16.41
CA LYS A 69 7.79 9.27 -17.78
C LYS A 69 6.68 8.57 -18.58
N ASP A 70 5.73 7.94 -17.91
CA ASP A 70 4.57 7.27 -18.49
C ASP A 70 3.31 8.18 -18.56
N GLY A 71 3.48 9.49 -18.30
CA GLY A 71 2.50 10.54 -18.55
C GLY A 71 1.69 11.01 -17.35
N TYR A 72 2.04 10.62 -16.12
CA TYR A 72 1.34 11.08 -14.91
C TYR A 72 1.82 12.49 -14.52
N GLU A 73 0.87 13.35 -14.12
CA GLU A 73 1.14 14.80 -14.03
C GLU A 73 1.16 15.36 -12.60
N ASP A 74 0.51 14.70 -11.64
CA ASP A 74 0.44 15.17 -10.24
C ASP A 74 0.64 14.02 -9.25
N ILE A 75 1.88 13.84 -8.80
CA ILE A 75 2.25 12.84 -7.80
C ILE A 75 2.83 13.52 -6.57
N VAL A 76 2.14 13.39 -5.45
CA VAL A 76 2.60 13.78 -4.12
C VAL A 76 3.19 12.56 -3.44
N ASN A 77 4.42 12.66 -2.99
CA ASN A 77 5.19 11.58 -2.37
C ASN A 77 5.42 11.95 -0.91
N VAL A 78 5.06 11.07 0.00
CA VAL A 78 5.26 11.27 1.43
C VAL A 78 6.06 10.13 2.04
N ASP A 79 6.93 10.46 2.98
CA ASP A 79 7.69 9.50 3.78
C ASP A 79 7.96 10.08 5.15
N ILE A 80 8.09 9.22 6.17
CA ILE A 80 8.39 9.64 7.53
C ILE A 80 9.86 10.08 7.67
N SER A 81 10.74 9.54 6.81
CA SER A 81 12.17 9.84 6.79
C SER A 81 12.45 11.20 6.14
N SER A 82 13.00 12.15 6.91
CA SER A 82 13.47 13.42 6.34
C SER A 82 14.62 13.20 5.37
N VAL A 83 15.50 12.24 5.64
CA VAL A 83 16.65 11.91 4.79
C VAL A 83 16.20 11.47 3.40
N ALA A 84 15.20 10.58 3.31
CA ALA A 84 14.63 10.16 2.03
C ALA A 84 14.04 11.35 1.27
N ILE A 85 13.26 12.19 1.96
CA ILE A 85 12.59 13.33 1.36
C ILE A 85 13.59 14.35 0.82
N GLU A 86 14.61 14.74 1.60
CA GLU A 86 15.64 15.68 1.17
C GLU A 86 16.42 15.16 -0.06
N MET A 87 16.77 13.87 -0.06
CA MET A 87 17.43 13.22 -1.18
C MET A 87 16.56 13.27 -2.44
N MET A 88 15.28 12.95 -2.33
CA MET A 88 14.37 12.87 -3.48
C MET A 88 13.97 14.25 -4.00
N GLN A 89 13.79 15.24 -3.11
CA GLN A 89 13.62 16.65 -3.47
C GLN A 89 14.83 17.16 -4.27
N THR A 90 16.05 16.84 -3.83
CA THR A 90 17.28 17.23 -4.54
C THR A 90 17.36 16.55 -5.91
N LYS A 91 17.11 15.24 -5.96
CA LYS A 91 17.21 14.45 -7.19
C LYS A 91 16.23 14.90 -8.26
N TYR A 92 15.01 15.30 -7.87
CA TYR A 92 13.93 15.64 -8.80
C TYR A 92 13.51 17.11 -8.73
N ALA A 93 14.39 18.02 -8.30
CA ALA A 93 14.10 19.44 -8.18
C ALA A 93 13.61 20.10 -9.49
N SER A 94 13.98 19.53 -10.64
CA SER A 94 13.57 20.00 -11.97
C SER A 94 12.34 19.29 -12.55
N VAL A 95 11.69 18.39 -11.80
CA VAL A 95 10.53 17.61 -12.24
C VAL A 95 9.27 18.10 -11.50
N PRO A 96 8.54 19.09 -12.02
CA PRO A 96 7.45 19.75 -11.30
C PRO A 96 6.25 18.83 -11.01
N GLN A 97 6.12 17.71 -11.72
CA GLN A 97 5.09 16.70 -11.48
C GLN A 97 5.30 15.93 -10.15
N LEU A 98 6.52 15.94 -9.62
CA LEU A 98 6.89 15.23 -8.39
C LEU A 98 7.01 16.20 -7.22
N LYS A 99 6.13 16.04 -6.24
CA LYS A 99 6.19 16.76 -4.96
C LYS A 99 6.61 15.77 -3.88
N TYR A 100 7.56 16.16 -3.03
CA TYR A 100 8.03 15.33 -1.92
C TYR A 100 7.87 16.08 -0.60
N MET A 101 7.32 15.42 0.41
CA MET A 101 7.03 16.01 1.71
C MET A 101 7.27 15.01 2.84
N GLN A 102 7.94 15.44 3.90
CA GLN A 102 8.04 14.63 5.11
C GLN A 102 6.67 14.59 5.79
N MET A 103 6.17 13.38 6.06
CA MET A 103 4.88 13.18 6.70
C MET A 103 4.78 11.76 7.27
N ASP A 104 4.15 11.64 8.43
CA ASP A 104 3.76 10.35 8.99
C ASP A 104 2.41 9.93 8.40
N VAL A 105 2.35 8.79 7.73
CA VAL A 105 1.13 8.29 7.07
C VAL A 105 0.01 7.96 8.06
N ARG A 106 0.30 7.90 9.37
CA ARG A 106 -0.68 7.73 10.45
C ARG A 106 -1.41 9.04 10.80
N ASP A 107 -0.88 10.18 10.37
CA ASP A 107 -1.48 11.51 10.49
C ASP A 107 -1.16 12.36 9.25
N MET A 108 -2.11 12.38 8.32
CA MET A 108 -2.06 13.13 7.08
C MET A 108 -3.09 14.28 7.09
N SER A 109 -3.36 14.84 8.28
CA SER A 109 -4.32 15.94 8.52
C SER A 109 -4.00 17.23 7.75
N TYR A 110 -2.77 17.38 7.27
CA TYR A 110 -2.38 18.45 6.34
C TYR A 110 -3.24 18.47 5.07
N PHE A 111 -3.66 17.30 4.58
CA PHE A 111 -4.50 17.18 3.40
C PHE A 111 -5.97 17.18 3.79
N ALA A 112 -6.78 17.91 3.02
CA ALA A 112 -8.22 17.87 3.13
C ALA A 112 -8.76 16.49 2.74
N ASP A 113 -9.94 16.16 3.26
CA ASP A 113 -10.70 14.97 2.85
C ASP A 113 -10.95 14.98 1.34
N ASP A 114 -11.07 13.79 0.75
CA ASP A 114 -11.40 13.60 -0.67
C ASP A 114 -10.50 14.44 -1.63
N SER A 115 -9.21 14.54 -1.31
CA SER A 115 -8.26 15.37 -2.05
C SER A 115 -7.44 14.62 -3.10
N PHE A 116 -7.48 13.28 -3.10
CA PHE A 116 -6.74 12.43 -4.02
C PHE A 116 -7.66 11.47 -4.79
N ASP A 117 -7.35 11.29 -6.07
CA ASP A 117 -8.04 10.30 -6.92
C ASP A 117 -7.49 8.89 -6.66
N THR A 118 -6.22 8.79 -6.29
CA THR A 118 -5.58 7.51 -5.98
C THR A 118 -4.54 7.66 -4.88
N VAL A 119 -4.52 6.71 -3.95
CA VAL A 119 -3.39 6.49 -3.03
C VAL A 119 -2.71 5.19 -3.42
N ILE A 120 -1.40 5.23 -3.64
CA ILE A 120 -0.56 4.06 -3.92
C ILE A 120 0.31 3.77 -2.72
N ASP A 121 0.26 2.53 -2.24
CA ASP A 121 1.08 2.00 -1.16
C ASP A 121 1.88 0.81 -1.67
N LYS A 122 3.21 0.91 -1.59
CA LYS A 122 4.12 -0.17 -1.97
C LYS A 122 5.00 -0.57 -0.79
N GLY A 123 4.41 -1.33 0.12
CA GLY A 123 5.07 -1.91 1.29
C GLY A 123 5.11 -1.05 2.53
N THR A 124 4.44 0.10 2.53
CA THR A 124 4.36 0.97 3.70
C THR A 124 3.46 0.36 4.77
N LEU A 125 2.30 -0.19 4.40
CA LEU A 125 1.46 -0.94 5.33
C LEU A 125 2.22 -2.13 5.93
N ASP A 126 3.03 -2.83 5.13
CA ASP A 126 3.85 -3.96 5.60
C ASP A 126 4.89 -3.50 6.64
N SER A 127 5.51 -2.35 6.40
CA SER A 127 6.45 -1.70 7.31
C SER A 127 5.81 -1.40 8.66
N LEU A 128 4.62 -0.78 8.66
CA LEU A 128 3.88 -0.48 9.89
C LEU A 128 3.48 -1.75 10.64
N MET A 129 3.13 -2.81 9.91
CA MET A 129 2.72 -4.07 10.52
C MET A 129 3.89 -4.88 11.10
N CYS A 130 5.13 -4.54 10.77
CA CYS A 130 6.34 -5.07 11.42
C CYS A 130 6.82 -4.20 12.60
N GLY A 131 6.17 -3.05 12.86
CA GLY A 131 6.53 -2.13 13.92
C GLY A 131 5.80 -2.40 15.24
N ASN A 132 6.10 -1.57 16.24
CA ASN A 132 5.36 -1.54 17.50
C ASN A 132 3.91 -1.06 17.26
N ASP A 133 2.96 -1.57 18.04
CA ASP A 133 1.53 -1.23 17.92
C ASP A 133 0.97 -1.39 16.49
N ALA A 134 1.47 -2.40 15.76
CA ALA A 134 1.14 -2.69 14.37
C ALA A 134 -0.37 -2.59 14.03
N PRO A 135 -1.32 -3.16 14.81
CA PRO A 135 -2.75 -3.03 14.53
C PRO A 135 -3.26 -1.58 14.57
N LEU A 136 -2.81 -0.80 15.54
CA LEU A 136 -3.20 0.60 15.69
C LEU A 136 -2.59 1.47 14.58
N SER A 137 -1.31 1.27 14.28
CA SER A 137 -0.63 2.00 13.21
C SER A 137 -1.26 1.71 11.83
N ALA A 138 -1.57 0.45 11.53
CA ALA A 138 -2.28 0.07 10.31
C ALA A 138 -3.69 0.69 10.25
N SER A 139 -4.44 0.64 11.35
CA SER A 139 -5.78 1.22 11.41
C SER A 139 -5.78 2.74 11.21
N ARG A 140 -4.79 3.46 11.77
CA ARG A 140 -4.66 4.92 11.59
C ARG A 140 -4.32 5.27 10.16
N MET A 141 -3.31 4.61 9.58
CA MET A 141 -2.94 4.81 8.18
C MET A 141 -4.12 4.55 7.24
N LEU A 142 -4.81 3.41 7.39
CA LEU A 142 -5.93 3.06 6.51
C LEU A 142 -7.14 3.99 6.71
N GLY A 143 -7.36 4.49 7.92
CA GLY A 143 -8.33 5.56 8.18
C GLY A 143 -8.03 6.83 7.39
N GLU A 144 -6.77 7.28 7.41
CA GLU A 144 -6.33 8.43 6.64
C GLU A 144 -6.42 8.19 5.12
N VAL A 145 -6.01 7.01 4.64
CA VAL A 145 -6.17 6.61 3.23
C VAL A 145 -7.64 6.68 2.81
N SER A 146 -8.55 6.13 3.61
CA SER A 146 -10.00 6.16 3.34
C SER A 146 -10.57 7.59 3.33
N ARG A 147 -10.09 8.45 4.23
CA ARG A 147 -10.48 9.87 4.33
C ARG A 147 -10.02 10.68 3.11
N LEU A 148 -8.80 10.43 2.63
CA LEU A 148 -8.17 11.22 1.57
C LEU A 148 -8.61 10.83 0.15
N ILE A 149 -8.99 9.58 -0.06
CA ILE A 149 -9.46 9.11 -1.37
C ILE A 149 -10.87 9.63 -1.62
N LYS A 150 -11.07 10.29 -2.76
CA LYS A 150 -12.39 10.76 -3.21
C LYS A 150 -13.41 9.62 -3.31
N PRO A 151 -14.73 9.89 -3.19
CA PRO A 151 -15.73 9.02 -3.78
C PRO A 151 -15.37 8.82 -5.25
N GLY A 152 -15.39 7.58 -5.73
CA GLY A 152 -14.87 7.35 -7.06
C GLY A 152 -13.33 7.16 -7.16
N GLY A 153 -12.60 7.20 -6.05
CA GLY A 153 -11.15 6.98 -6.01
C GLY A 153 -10.72 5.55 -5.67
N THR A 154 -9.40 5.33 -5.69
CA THR A 154 -8.78 4.00 -5.53
C THR A 154 -7.63 4.01 -4.51
N TYR A 155 -7.60 3.04 -3.61
CA TYR A 155 -6.39 2.64 -2.89
C TYR A 155 -5.75 1.45 -3.62
N PHE A 156 -4.51 1.64 -4.07
CA PHE A 156 -3.72 0.66 -4.81
C PHE A 156 -2.61 0.15 -3.89
N LEU A 157 -2.79 -1.04 -3.33
CA LEU A 157 -1.84 -1.64 -2.38
C LEU A 157 -1.03 -2.74 -3.06
N ILE A 158 0.30 -2.64 -3.03
CA ILE A 158 1.25 -3.68 -3.38
C ILE A 158 1.92 -4.18 -2.11
N THR A 159 1.78 -5.48 -1.83
CA THR A 159 2.16 -6.06 -0.55
C THR A 159 2.60 -7.51 -0.70
N TYR A 160 3.32 -8.02 0.31
CA TYR A 160 3.56 -9.46 0.48
C TYR A 160 2.40 -10.16 1.24
N GLY A 161 1.51 -9.39 1.87
CA GLY A 161 0.41 -9.93 2.66
C GLY A 161 -0.67 -10.58 1.82
N ASP A 162 -0.89 -11.88 2.03
CA ASP A 162 -2.00 -12.61 1.44
C ASP A 162 -3.37 -12.13 1.99
N PRO A 163 -4.50 -12.59 1.40
CA PRO A 163 -5.81 -12.13 1.85
C PRO A 163 -6.11 -12.47 3.32
N LYS A 164 -5.53 -13.55 3.86
CA LYS A 164 -5.71 -13.94 5.26
C LYS A 164 -5.21 -12.87 6.22
N VAL A 165 -4.12 -12.19 5.88
CA VAL A 165 -3.50 -11.16 6.73
C VAL A 165 -3.82 -9.73 6.31
N ARG A 166 -4.35 -9.50 5.10
CA ARG A 166 -4.70 -8.14 4.62
C ARG A 166 -6.18 -7.82 4.72
N MET A 167 -7.06 -8.76 4.41
CA MET A 167 -8.51 -8.48 4.38
C MET A 167 -9.11 -8.02 5.71
N PRO A 168 -8.66 -8.49 6.90
CA PRO A 168 -9.12 -7.95 8.17
C PRO A 168 -8.89 -6.44 8.33
N HIS A 169 -7.89 -5.89 7.64
CA HIS A 169 -7.57 -4.47 7.66
C HIS A 169 -8.22 -3.70 6.50
N LEU A 170 -8.41 -4.33 5.34
CA LEU A 170 -8.93 -3.66 4.14
C LEU A 170 -10.46 -3.64 4.06
N ASN A 171 -11.15 -4.61 4.68
CA ASN A 171 -12.60 -4.76 4.61
C ASN A 171 -13.42 -4.34 5.87
N PRO A 172 -13.00 -3.39 6.72
CA PRO A 172 -13.93 -2.73 7.63
C PRO A 172 -15.06 -2.02 6.88
N SER A 173 -16.30 -2.17 7.36
CA SER A 173 -17.48 -1.52 6.75
C SER A 173 -17.37 0.01 6.64
N ALA A 174 -16.58 0.63 7.52
CA ALA A 174 -16.34 2.07 7.53
C ALA A 174 -15.64 2.59 6.26
N TYR A 175 -14.88 1.76 5.55
CA TYR A 175 -14.15 2.16 4.34
C TYR A 175 -15.00 2.05 3.07
N ASN A 176 -15.99 1.15 3.07
CA ASN A 176 -16.89 0.89 1.95
C ASN A 176 -16.16 0.68 0.60
N TRP A 177 -15.09 -0.12 0.64
CA TRP A 177 -14.25 -0.41 -0.52
C TRP A 177 -14.73 -1.66 -1.25
N LYS A 178 -14.86 -1.57 -2.58
CA LYS A 178 -14.93 -2.75 -3.44
C LYS A 178 -13.51 -3.21 -3.77
N ILE A 179 -13.17 -4.42 -3.34
CA ILE A 179 -11.79 -4.94 -3.42
C ILE A 179 -11.66 -5.92 -4.59
N SER A 180 -10.65 -5.74 -5.43
CA SER A 180 -10.20 -6.73 -6.42
C SER A 180 -8.76 -7.14 -6.12
N LEU A 181 -8.47 -8.44 -6.19
CA LEU A 181 -7.14 -8.97 -5.94
C LEU A 181 -6.46 -9.39 -7.25
N TYR A 182 -5.18 -9.07 -7.39
CA TYR A 182 -4.30 -9.63 -8.41
C TYR A 182 -3.05 -10.21 -7.74
N ILE A 183 -2.47 -11.23 -8.36
CA ILE A 183 -1.30 -11.93 -7.83
C ILE A 183 -0.25 -11.98 -8.93
N ILE A 184 0.96 -11.54 -8.61
CA ILE A 184 2.07 -11.54 -9.55
C ILE A 184 3.30 -12.21 -8.93
N PRO A 185 4.06 -12.98 -9.71
CA PRO A 185 5.28 -13.60 -9.22
C PRO A 185 6.33 -12.52 -8.89
N ARG A 186 7.27 -12.84 -8.00
CA ARG A 186 8.35 -11.90 -7.66
C ARG A 186 9.28 -11.67 -8.84
N PRO A 187 10.01 -10.53 -8.83
CA PRO A 187 11.08 -10.31 -9.79
C PRO A 187 12.07 -11.48 -9.84
N GLY A 188 12.32 -12.00 -11.04
CA GLY A 188 13.28 -13.08 -11.26
C GLY A 188 12.73 -14.50 -11.07
N PHE A 189 11.46 -14.67 -10.67
CA PHE A 189 10.84 -15.99 -10.62
C PHE A 189 10.84 -16.67 -11.99
N LYS A 190 11.24 -17.94 -12.01
CA LYS A 190 11.20 -18.79 -13.19
C LYS A 190 10.30 -19.97 -12.89
N LYS A 191 9.23 -20.11 -13.67
CA LYS A 191 8.32 -21.25 -13.55
C LYS A 191 9.11 -22.55 -13.75
N PRO A 192 9.01 -23.53 -12.84
CA PRO A 192 9.57 -24.86 -13.08
C PRO A 192 9.01 -25.45 -14.38
N GLY A 193 9.87 -26.01 -15.23
CA GLY A 193 9.47 -26.58 -16.52
C GLY A 193 8.42 -27.68 -16.37
N ASP A 194 7.49 -27.74 -17.34
CA ASP A 194 6.39 -28.70 -17.53
C ASP A 194 5.02 -28.44 -16.85
N CYS A 195 4.78 -27.28 -16.25
CA CYS A 195 3.42 -26.90 -15.86
C CYS A 195 2.65 -26.27 -17.02
N SER A 196 1.84 -27.09 -17.73
CA SER A 196 0.91 -26.71 -18.80
C SER A 196 -0.31 -25.90 -18.33
N SER A 197 -0.26 -25.24 -17.17
CA SER A 197 -1.32 -24.34 -16.77
C SER A 197 -1.38 -23.19 -17.76
N SER A 198 -2.56 -23.00 -18.37
CA SER A 198 -2.88 -21.89 -19.26
C SER A 198 -2.26 -20.61 -18.69
N SER A 199 -1.53 -19.87 -19.51
CA SER A 199 -1.00 -18.54 -19.17
C SER A 199 -2.18 -17.59 -18.88
N LYS A 200 -2.77 -17.70 -17.69
CA LYS A 200 -3.75 -16.74 -17.20
C LYS A 200 -3.04 -15.41 -17.17
N SER A 201 -3.62 -14.42 -17.84
CA SER A 201 -3.07 -13.08 -17.83
C SER A 201 -2.95 -12.62 -16.38
N CYS A 202 -1.80 -12.08 -15.98
CA CYS A 202 -1.64 -11.51 -14.64
C CYS A 202 -2.62 -10.36 -14.36
N LEU A 203 -3.28 -9.85 -15.40
CA LEU A 203 -4.30 -8.80 -15.34
C LEU A 203 -5.72 -9.33 -15.12
N GLU A 204 -5.90 -10.63 -14.91
CA GLU A 204 -7.19 -11.18 -14.46
C GLU A 204 -7.28 -11.14 -12.94
N ALA A 205 -8.39 -10.60 -12.43
CA ALA A 205 -8.63 -10.58 -11.00
C ALA A 205 -8.78 -12.00 -10.46
N VAL A 206 -8.13 -12.29 -9.34
CA VAL A 206 -8.27 -13.55 -8.62
C VAL A 206 -9.62 -13.55 -7.91
N PRO A 207 -10.47 -14.56 -8.14
CA PRO A 207 -11.76 -14.64 -7.45
C PRO A 207 -11.52 -14.84 -5.95
N LEU A 208 -12.24 -14.08 -5.13
CA LEU A 208 -12.25 -14.21 -3.68
C LEU A 208 -13.54 -14.89 -3.22
N THR A 209 -13.49 -15.59 -2.09
CA THR A 209 -14.68 -16.12 -1.42
C THR A 209 -15.54 -14.99 -0.83
N SER A 210 -16.74 -15.30 -0.32
CA SER A 210 -17.60 -14.33 0.39
C SER A 210 -16.91 -13.69 1.59
N GLU A 211 -15.94 -14.38 2.19
CA GLU A 211 -15.13 -13.92 3.33
C GLU A 211 -13.89 -13.13 2.87
N GLY A 212 -13.71 -12.94 1.57
CA GLY A 212 -12.56 -12.23 1.00
C GLY A 212 -11.30 -13.07 0.89
N MET A 213 -11.38 -14.40 0.99
CA MET A 213 -10.21 -15.28 1.02
C MET A 213 -9.89 -15.86 -0.37
N LEU A 214 -8.67 -16.38 -0.54
CA LEU A 214 -8.39 -17.22 -1.70
C LEU A 214 -9.21 -18.52 -1.62
N PRO A 215 -9.70 -19.05 -2.76
CA PRO A 215 -10.30 -20.38 -2.81
C PRO A 215 -9.35 -21.44 -2.24
N HIS A 216 -9.89 -22.44 -1.55
CA HIS A 216 -9.08 -23.48 -0.90
C HIS A 216 -8.22 -24.30 -1.87
N ASP A 217 -8.64 -24.39 -3.13
CA ASP A 217 -7.95 -25.07 -4.23
C ASP A 217 -7.05 -24.12 -5.05
N TYR A 218 -6.96 -22.84 -4.68
CA TYR A 218 -6.11 -21.88 -5.37
C TYR A 218 -4.64 -22.15 -5.03
N VAL A 219 -3.84 -22.41 -6.07
CA VAL A 219 -2.40 -22.67 -5.94
C VAL A 219 -1.62 -21.50 -6.52
N LEU A 220 -0.77 -20.88 -5.70
CA LEU A 220 0.16 -19.85 -6.14
C LEU A 220 1.23 -20.45 -7.05
N GLU A 221 1.51 -19.80 -8.19
CA GLU A 221 2.63 -20.22 -9.05
C GLU A 221 3.98 -19.97 -8.37
N ASP A 222 4.15 -18.80 -7.76
CA ASP A 222 5.28 -18.47 -6.87
C ASP A 222 4.74 -18.41 -5.43
N PRO A 223 5.18 -19.30 -4.51
CA PRO A 223 4.74 -19.29 -3.11
C PRO A 223 4.97 -17.95 -2.40
N ASP A 224 5.91 -17.17 -2.90
CA ASP A 224 6.32 -15.88 -2.38
C ASP A 224 5.78 -14.73 -3.23
N SER A 225 4.70 -14.95 -4.00
CA SER A 225 4.09 -13.95 -4.88
C SER A 225 3.81 -12.62 -4.17
N HIS A 226 3.83 -11.54 -4.94
CA HIS A 226 3.32 -10.25 -4.48
C HIS A 226 1.83 -10.14 -4.80
N PHE A 227 1.09 -9.53 -3.89
CA PHE A 227 -0.35 -9.29 -3.99
C PHE A 227 -0.60 -7.81 -4.33
N ILE A 228 -1.54 -7.57 -5.23
CA ILE A 228 -2.03 -6.23 -5.57
C ILE A 228 -3.50 -6.17 -5.21
N TYR A 229 -3.86 -5.33 -4.25
CA TYR A 229 -5.24 -5.04 -3.90
C TYR A 229 -5.65 -3.71 -4.53
N ILE A 230 -6.72 -3.74 -5.31
CA ILE A 230 -7.37 -2.55 -5.85
C ILE A 230 -8.64 -2.32 -5.03
N CYS A 231 -8.58 -1.40 -4.09
CA CYS A 231 -9.68 -1.06 -3.19
C CYS A 231 -10.35 0.22 -3.69
N ARG A 232 -11.53 0.08 -4.29
CA ARG A 232 -12.26 1.16 -4.95
C ARG A 232 -13.29 1.73 -3.98
N LYS A 233 -13.15 3.01 -3.57
CA LYS A 233 -14.13 3.68 -2.69
C LYS A 233 -15.44 3.88 -3.44
N THR A 234 -16.52 3.35 -2.88
CA THR A 234 -17.85 3.45 -3.48
C THR A 234 -18.53 4.76 -3.04
N ASP A 235 -19.45 5.23 -3.89
CA ASP A 235 -20.19 6.49 -3.66
C ASP A 235 -21.42 6.28 -2.76
N GLU A 236 -21.68 5.04 -2.34
CA GLU A 236 -22.80 4.72 -1.45
C GLU A 236 -22.49 5.25 -0.05
N GLU A 237 -23.32 6.17 0.44
CA GLU A 237 -23.22 6.66 1.81
C GLU A 237 -23.26 5.47 2.78
N VAL A 238 -22.23 5.38 3.63
CA VAL A 238 -22.23 4.41 4.72
C VAL A 238 -23.46 4.74 5.57
N ALA A 239 -24.46 3.84 5.57
CA ALA A 239 -25.65 3.99 6.40
C ALA A 239 -25.19 4.33 7.83
N GLN A 240 -25.56 5.51 8.31
CA GLN A 240 -25.16 5.99 9.63
C GLN A 240 -25.52 4.92 10.66
N ILE A 241 -24.51 4.28 11.25
CA ILE A 241 -24.71 3.41 12.41
C ILE A 241 -25.21 4.34 13.52
N PRO A 242 -26.40 4.10 14.10
CA PRO A 242 -26.89 4.94 15.19
C PRO A 242 -25.86 4.93 16.32
N SER A 243 -25.36 6.10 16.69
CA SER A 243 -24.61 6.27 17.93
C SER A 243 -25.57 5.96 19.07
N TYR A 244 -25.44 4.77 19.67
CA TYR A 244 -26.11 4.51 20.93
C TYR A 244 -25.44 5.38 22.00
N PRO A 245 -26.16 6.32 22.64
CA PRO A 245 -25.60 7.01 23.79
C PRO A 245 -25.29 5.98 24.87
N LEU A 246 -24.06 6.00 25.37
CA LEU A 246 -23.71 5.33 26.61
C LEU A 246 -24.66 5.84 27.68
N MET A 247 -25.57 4.99 28.15
CA MET A 247 -26.33 5.26 29.36
C MET A 247 -25.34 5.24 30.53
N GLU A 248 -24.86 6.43 30.90
CA GLU A 248 -24.55 6.71 32.31
C GLU A 248 -25.88 6.60 33.06
N ASP A 249 -26.12 5.46 33.70
CA ASP A 249 -26.93 5.34 34.92
C ASP A 249 -27.04 3.86 35.32
N VAL A 250 -26.05 3.40 36.10
CA VAL A 250 -26.31 2.42 37.17
C VAL A 250 -25.43 2.80 38.36
N LEU A 251 -26.10 3.31 39.40
CA LEU A 251 -25.62 3.45 40.78
C LEU A 251 -25.05 2.15 41.34
#